data_AF-A0A7X9FF85-F1
#
_entry.id   AF-A0A7X9FF85-F1
#
_cell.length_a   1.000
_cell.length_b   1.000
_cell.length_c   1.000
_cell.angle_alpha   90.00
_cell.angle_beta   90.00
_cell.angle_gamma   90.00
#
_symmetry.space_group_name_H-M   'P 1'
#
loop_
_entity.id
_entity.type
_entity.pdbx_description
1 polymer ?
#
loop_
_entity_poly.entity_id
_entity_poly.type
_entity_poly.pdbx_seq_one_letter_code
_entity_poly.pdbx_strand_id
1 'polypeptide(L)'
;SLGCSSCHDPHRNTNFRLLYGIGEVQDGLATFDNAAPEAIGIGLGSTGGSESNSNHTAYLSGMSAWCANCHGDYHNNTTKLIHPSGQAIGGTIANIYNLYNGTVDLTGGNPATAYLAAVPFEDPSNTTTSTAGPTATSQVMCLSCHRAHATSAANAGRWDFSVTLLAEDGVESGSYAIPNPYGNANQRSLCNKCHAKDAGDEIIP
;
A
#
# COMPACT_ATOMS: atom_id res chain seq x y z
N SER A 1 -20.82 1.53 -1.34
CA SER A 1 -21.16 0.64 -2.46
C SER A 1 -20.05 0.75 -3.49
N LEU A 2 -19.87 -0.27 -4.35
CA LEU A 2 -18.94 -0.22 -5.47
C LEU A 2 -19.66 0.37 -6.69
N GLY A 3 -19.11 1.42 -7.29
CA GLY A 3 -19.73 2.17 -8.39
C GLY A 3 -19.35 1.70 -9.79
N CYS A 4 -18.43 0.75 -9.93
CA CYS A 4 -17.94 0.27 -11.22
C CYS A 4 -17.70 -1.25 -11.17
N SER A 5 -17.53 -1.90 -12.33
CA SER A 5 -17.25 -3.35 -12.41
C SER A 5 -15.88 -3.70 -13.01
N SER A 6 -15.15 -2.71 -13.53
CA SER A 6 -13.80 -2.86 -14.08
C SER A 6 -13.01 -1.57 -13.89
N CYS A 7 -11.74 -1.74 -13.58
CA CYS A 7 -10.79 -0.64 -13.45
C CYS A 7 -9.99 -0.38 -14.73
N HIS A 8 -9.96 -1.35 -15.65
CA HIS A 8 -9.11 -1.33 -16.83
C HIS A 8 -9.90 -1.02 -18.08
N ASP A 9 -9.29 -0.22 -18.96
CA ASP A 9 -9.68 -0.01 -20.33
C ASP A 9 -8.74 -0.80 -21.27
N PRO A 10 -9.08 -2.05 -21.61
CA PRO A 10 -8.21 -2.88 -22.44
C PRO A 10 -8.11 -2.38 -23.89
N HIS A 11 -8.91 -1.39 -24.29
CA HIS A 11 -9.02 -0.97 -25.68
C HIS A 11 -8.50 0.44 -25.96
N ARG A 12 -8.33 1.32 -24.95
CA ARG A 12 -8.16 2.77 -25.21
C ARG A 12 -7.42 3.60 -24.17
N ASN A 13 -6.16 3.32 -23.85
CA ASN A 13 -5.23 4.37 -23.39
C ASN A 13 -3.79 3.85 -23.26
N THR A 14 -2.90 4.77 -22.88
CA THR A 14 -1.51 4.50 -22.47
C THR A 14 -1.30 4.76 -20.98
N ASN A 15 -2.39 4.83 -20.20
CA ASN A 15 -2.28 5.05 -18.76
C ASN A 15 -1.57 3.86 -18.12
N PHE A 16 -1.02 4.09 -16.93
CA PHE A 16 -0.41 3.03 -16.15
C PHE A 16 -1.33 1.81 -16.09
N ARG A 17 -0.84 0.65 -16.54
CA ARG A 17 -1.59 -0.62 -16.60
C ARG A 17 -2.93 -0.56 -17.35
N LEU A 18 -3.09 0.34 -18.32
CA LEU A 18 -4.34 0.53 -19.06
C LEU A 18 -5.53 0.90 -18.16
N LEU A 19 -5.28 1.58 -17.04
CA LEU A 19 -6.34 2.01 -16.14
C LEU A 19 -7.20 3.11 -16.78
N TYR A 20 -8.51 3.10 -16.50
CA TYR A 20 -9.40 4.18 -16.93
C TYR A 20 -8.94 5.54 -16.37
N GLY A 21 -9.04 6.58 -17.19
CA GLY A 21 -8.86 7.97 -16.78
C GLY A 21 -10.21 8.68 -16.55
N ILE A 22 -10.19 10.01 -16.59
CA ILE A 22 -11.41 10.85 -16.46
C ILE A 22 -12.36 10.57 -17.63
N GLY A 23 -13.66 10.51 -17.32
CA GLY A 23 -14.74 10.43 -18.31
C GLY A 23 -15.65 9.23 -18.12
N GLU A 24 -16.55 9.03 -19.08
CA GLU A 24 -17.44 7.87 -19.11
C GLU A 24 -16.63 6.59 -19.31
N VAL A 25 -16.91 5.59 -18.49
CA VAL A 25 -16.26 4.28 -18.53
C VAL A 25 -17.30 3.18 -18.65
N GLN A 26 -16.87 2.00 -19.12
CA GLN A 26 -17.70 0.80 -19.15
C GLN A 26 -19.05 1.01 -19.86
N ASP A 27 -19.01 1.62 -21.04
CA ASP A 27 -20.19 1.94 -21.86
C ASP A 27 -21.24 2.79 -21.14
N GLY A 28 -20.78 3.74 -20.31
CA GLY A 28 -21.62 4.71 -19.60
C GLY A 28 -22.15 4.21 -18.25
N LEU A 29 -21.67 3.06 -17.75
CA LEU A 29 -22.06 2.55 -16.43
C LEU A 29 -21.59 3.46 -15.29
N ALA A 30 -20.44 4.12 -15.45
CA ALA A 30 -19.88 5.04 -14.48
C ALA A 30 -19.14 6.20 -15.18
N THR A 31 -18.96 7.30 -14.45
CA THR A 31 -18.12 8.43 -14.87
C THR A 31 -17.03 8.63 -13.84
N PHE A 32 -15.78 8.60 -14.29
CA PHE A 32 -14.62 8.82 -13.44
C PHE A 32 -14.28 10.30 -13.42
N ASP A 33 -14.16 10.87 -12.21
CA ASP A 33 -13.79 12.27 -12.00
C ASP A 33 -12.29 12.45 -11.74
N ASN A 34 -11.63 11.38 -11.26
CA ASN A 34 -10.20 11.38 -10.98
C ASN A 34 -9.43 10.72 -12.12
N ALA A 35 -8.31 11.32 -12.50
CA ALA A 35 -7.40 10.80 -13.52
C ALA A 35 -6.82 9.44 -13.14
N ALA A 36 -6.36 8.69 -14.15
CA ALA A 36 -5.56 7.50 -13.92
C ALA A 36 -4.31 7.88 -13.09
N PRO A 37 -3.88 7.02 -12.15
CA PRO A 37 -2.77 7.34 -11.28
C PRO A 37 -1.47 7.37 -12.07
N GLU A 38 -0.55 8.22 -11.63
CA GLU A 38 0.79 8.26 -12.15
C GLU A 38 1.65 7.23 -11.42
N ALA A 39 2.14 6.24 -12.16
CA ALA A 39 3.02 5.21 -11.61
C ALA A 39 3.91 4.61 -12.70
N ILE A 40 5.08 4.12 -12.28
CA ILE A 40 6.02 3.40 -13.14
C ILE A 40 6.07 1.96 -12.64
N GLY A 41 5.66 1.02 -13.48
CA GLY A 41 5.59 -0.39 -13.12
C GLY A 41 6.88 -1.13 -13.41
N ILE A 42 7.13 -2.20 -12.64
CA ILE A 42 8.06 -3.24 -13.07
C ILE A 42 7.51 -3.99 -14.29
N GLY A 43 8.41 -4.65 -15.04
CA GLY A 43 8.03 -5.55 -16.12
C GLY A 43 7.02 -6.61 -15.66
N LEU A 44 6.25 -7.18 -16.59
CA LEU A 44 5.33 -8.28 -16.29
C LEU A 44 5.97 -9.61 -16.65
N GLY A 45 5.67 -10.65 -15.86
CA GLY A 45 6.18 -11.99 -16.11
C GLY A 45 7.70 -12.10 -15.92
N SER A 46 8.36 -12.86 -16.79
CA SER A 46 9.78 -13.19 -16.66
C SER A 46 10.73 -11.99 -16.80
N THR A 47 10.27 -10.87 -17.39
CA THR A 47 11.11 -9.69 -17.63
C THR A 47 11.12 -8.70 -16.47
N GLY A 48 10.16 -8.80 -15.54
CA GLY A 48 10.03 -7.87 -14.40
C GLY A 48 10.69 -8.31 -13.11
N GLY A 49 11.00 -9.60 -12.97
CA GLY A 49 11.42 -10.16 -11.68
C GLY A 49 10.30 -10.17 -10.63
N SER A 50 10.61 -10.71 -9.44
CA SER A 50 9.69 -10.66 -8.29
C SER A 50 9.72 -9.29 -7.63
N GLU A 51 8.58 -8.85 -7.09
CA GLU A 51 8.51 -7.61 -6.29
C GLU A 51 9.42 -7.73 -5.06
N SER A 52 10.22 -6.70 -4.80
CA SER A 52 11.12 -6.61 -3.66
C SER A 52 11.32 -5.15 -3.24
N ASN A 53 12.04 -4.92 -2.14
CA ASN A 53 12.35 -3.56 -1.69
C ASN A 53 13.24 -2.76 -2.66
N SER A 54 13.79 -3.40 -3.70
CA SER A 54 14.62 -2.76 -4.74
C SER A 54 14.12 -3.06 -6.16
N ASN A 55 12.93 -3.64 -6.30
CA ASN A 55 12.28 -3.93 -7.58
C ASN A 55 10.77 -3.88 -7.37
N HIS A 56 10.18 -2.70 -7.51
CA HIS A 56 8.77 -2.47 -7.17
C HIS A 56 8.12 -1.45 -8.09
N THR A 57 6.79 -1.35 -8.03
CA THR A 57 6.08 -0.25 -8.69
C THR A 57 6.43 1.06 -7.97
N ALA A 58 6.80 2.08 -8.73
CA ALA A 58 6.93 3.44 -8.23
C ALA A 58 5.55 4.10 -8.28
N TYR A 59 4.92 4.27 -7.12
CA TYR A 59 3.66 5.00 -7.02
C TYR A 59 3.99 6.49 -6.86
N LEU A 60 3.66 7.30 -7.87
CA LEU A 60 4.07 8.70 -7.92
C LEU A 60 2.96 9.62 -7.43
N SER A 61 1.74 9.43 -7.91
CA SER A 61 0.58 10.21 -7.46
C SER A 61 -0.78 9.61 -7.88
N GLY A 62 -1.83 10.00 -7.15
CA GLY A 62 -3.23 9.86 -7.61
C GLY A 62 -3.89 8.49 -7.38
N MET A 63 -3.20 7.50 -6.83
CA MET A 63 -3.73 6.14 -6.64
C MET A 63 -4.99 6.13 -5.79
N SER A 64 -4.99 6.84 -4.65
CA SER A 64 -6.16 6.86 -3.75
C SER A 64 -7.34 7.61 -4.36
N ALA A 65 -7.08 8.74 -5.01
CA ALA A 65 -8.10 9.51 -5.71
C ALA A 65 -8.74 8.67 -6.83
N TRP A 66 -7.93 7.93 -7.58
CA TRP A 66 -8.43 7.05 -8.62
C TRP A 66 -9.25 5.87 -8.08
N CYS A 67 -8.84 5.24 -6.97
CA CYS A 67 -9.67 4.23 -6.29
C CYS A 67 -11.04 4.81 -5.86
N ALA A 68 -11.10 6.09 -5.48
CA ALA A 68 -12.33 6.75 -5.06
C ALA A 68 -13.38 6.84 -6.18
N ASN A 69 -12.98 6.77 -7.47
CA ASN A 69 -13.93 6.75 -8.59
C ASN A 69 -14.97 5.62 -8.45
N CYS A 70 -14.59 4.47 -7.89
CA CYS A 70 -15.50 3.33 -7.71
C CYS A 70 -15.83 3.06 -6.24
N HIS A 71 -14.89 3.30 -5.32
CA HIS A 71 -15.08 2.98 -3.91
C HIS A 71 -15.73 4.14 -3.14
N GLY A 72 -15.88 5.31 -3.76
CA GLY A 72 -16.54 6.47 -3.19
C GLY A 72 -15.72 7.09 -2.06
N ASP A 73 -16.42 7.44 -0.98
CA ASP A 73 -15.96 8.37 0.06
C ASP A 73 -15.11 7.69 1.16
N TYR A 74 -14.09 6.93 0.74
CA TYR A 74 -13.03 6.38 1.61
C TYR A 74 -11.68 7.10 1.45
N HIS A 75 -11.59 8.01 0.48
CA HIS A 75 -10.40 8.79 0.19
C HIS A 75 -10.51 10.20 0.77
N ASN A 76 -9.43 10.67 1.42
CA ASN A 76 -9.28 12.04 1.90
C ASN A 76 -10.54 12.63 2.59
N ASN A 77 -11.16 11.85 3.47
CA ASN A 77 -12.32 12.28 4.23
C ASN A 77 -11.93 12.62 5.66
N THR A 78 -12.08 13.88 6.05
CA THR A 78 -11.78 14.39 7.39
C THR A 78 -12.99 14.44 8.33
N THR A 79 -14.18 14.09 7.82
CA THR A 79 -15.45 14.08 8.56
C THR A 79 -15.85 12.70 9.08
N LYS A 80 -15.13 11.65 8.68
CA LYS A 80 -15.34 10.26 9.08
C LYS A 80 -14.12 9.75 9.85
N LEU A 81 -14.35 8.86 10.81
CA LEU A 81 -13.30 8.16 11.54
C LEU A 81 -12.75 7.00 10.70
N ILE A 82 -12.10 7.33 9.58
CA ILE A 82 -11.45 6.39 8.67
C ILE A 82 -9.96 6.70 8.57
N HIS A 83 -9.14 5.69 8.26
CA HIS A 83 -7.70 5.92 8.11
C HIS A 83 -7.45 6.86 6.90
N PRO A 84 -6.62 7.91 7.04
CA PRO A 84 -6.33 8.82 5.96
C PRO A 84 -5.66 8.08 4.79
N SER A 85 -6.09 8.42 3.57
CA SER A 85 -5.53 7.92 2.31
C SER A 85 -5.49 9.04 1.26
N GLY A 86 -4.42 9.07 0.47
CA GLY A 86 -4.01 10.16 -0.41
C GLY A 86 -3.89 11.49 0.32
N GLN A 87 -3.23 11.44 1.48
CA GLN A 87 -2.85 12.60 2.29
C GLN A 87 -1.39 12.47 2.69
N ALA A 88 -0.73 13.62 2.89
CA ALA A 88 0.66 13.66 3.34
C ALA A 88 0.82 12.93 4.69
N ILE A 89 1.83 12.06 4.77
CA ILE A 89 2.09 11.22 5.93
C ILE A 89 2.58 12.05 7.14
N GLY A 90 3.22 13.19 6.90
CA GLY A 90 3.78 14.05 7.93
C GLY A 90 5.11 13.56 8.51
N GLY A 91 5.89 14.48 9.09
CA GLY A 91 7.27 14.20 9.49
C GLY A 91 7.41 13.14 10.59
N THR A 92 6.49 13.13 11.57
CA THR A 92 6.54 12.16 12.68
C THR A 92 6.35 10.72 12.19
N ILE A 93 5.33 10.48 11.36
CA ILE A 93 5.03 9.13 10.85
C ILE A 93 6.08 8.71 9.82
N ALA A 94 6.57 9.63 8.96
CA ALA A 94 7.69 9.35 8.07
C ALA A 94 8.94 8.92 8.85
N ASN A 95 9.25 9.58 9.96
CA ASN A 95 10.37 9.21 10.82
C ASN A 95 10.19 7.81 11.43
N ILE A 96 8.99 7.47 11.93
CA ILE A 96 8.69 6.13 12.44
C ILE A 96 8.91 5.09 11.33
N TYR A 97 8.40 5.34 10.13
CA TYR A 97 8.62 4.46 8.98
C TYR A 97 10.10 4.24 8.70
N ASN A 98 10.88 5.31 8.67
CA ASN A 98 12.29 5.23 8.32
C ASN A 98 13.12 4.48 9.37
N LEU A 99 12.74 4.62 10.65
CA LEU A 99 13.43 4.00 11.77
C LEU A 99 13.01 2.54 12.01
N TYR A 100 11.79 2.16 11.63
CA TYR A 100 11.27 0.83 11.88
C TYR A 100 11.94 -0.24 11.00
N ASN A 101 12.72 -1.12 11.66
CA ASN A 101 13.43 -2.24 11.07
C ASN A 101 12.95 -3.59 11.64
N GLY A 102 11.64 -3.70 11.90
CA GLY A 102 11.01 -4.86 12.49
C GLY A 102 10.81 -4.73 14.00
N THR A 103 10.01 -5.62 14.58
CA THR A 103 9.58 -5.52 15.99
C THR A 103 10.75 -5.58 16.99
N VAL A 104 11.83 -6.27 16.63
CA VAL A 104 13.04 -6.38 17.47
C VAL A 104 14.00 -5.20 17.31
N ASP A 105 13.78 -4.32 16.33
CA ASP A 105 14.62 -3.17 16.03
C ASP A 105 13.77 -1.99 15.52
N LEU A 106 13.05 -1.36 16.46
CA LEU A 106 12.11 -0.28 16.14
C LEU A 106 12.79 1.03 15.70
N THR A 107 14.10 1.18 15.97
CA THR A 107 14.83 2.44 15.77
C THR A 107 16.12 2.32 14.95
N GLY A 108 16.51 1.13 14.50
CA GLY A 108 17.76 0.90 13.77
C GLY A 108 17.66 1.06 12.26
N GLY A 109 16.48 1.40 11.73
CA GLY A 109 16.27 1.65 10.30
C GLY A 109 17.05 2.87 9.77
N ASN A 110 17.33 2.85 8.48
CA ASN A 110 18.00 3.93 7.76
C ASN A 110 17.07 4.50 6.68
N PRO A 111 16.74 5.81 6.69
CA PRO A 111 15.89 6.43 5.67
C PRO A 111 16.31 6.14 4.22
N ALA A 112 17.61 5.95 3.94
CA ALA A 112 18.11 5.66 2.60
C ALA A 112 17.75 4.25 2.09
N THR A 113 17.37 3.32 2.98
CA THR A 113 17.07 1.92 2.65
C THR A 113 15.78 1.41 3.31
N ALA A 114 14.94 2.31 3.82
CA ALA A 114 13.79 1.96 4.65
C ALA A 114 12.55 1.52 3.86
N TYR A 115 12.55 1.64 2.53
CA TYR A 115 11.43 1.23 1.67
C TYR A 115 11.04 -0.23 1.95
N LEU A 116 9.75 -0.46 2.09
CA LEU A 116 9.18 -1.79 2.29
C LEU A 116 8.07 -2.03 1.27
N ALA A 117 8.26 -2.98 0.36
CA ALA A 117 7.26 -3.33 -0.66
C ALA A 117 5.94 -3.86 -0.07
N ALA A 118 5.98 -4.39 1.16
CA ALA A 118 4.79 -4.79 1.90
C ALA A 118 3.97 -3.60 2.45
N VAL A 119 4.57 -2.41 2.57
CA VAL A 119 3.91 -1.16 3.01
C VAL A 119 4.43 0.01 2.15
N PRO A 120 4.05 0.08 0.86
CA PRO A 120 4.52 1.13 -0.03
C PRO A 120 3.84 2.47 0.26
N PHE A 121 4.34 3.54 -0.32
CA PHE A 121 3.79 4.90 -0.23
C PHE A 121 3.86 5.59 -1.60
N GLU A 122 3.09 6.67 -1.75
CA GLU A 122 3.18 7.54 -2.93
C GLU A 122 4.24 8.63 -2.70
N ASP A 123 5.14 8.79 -3.66
CA ASP A 123 6.11 9.88 -3.66
C ASP A 123 6.53 10.19 -5.11
N PRO A 124 6.50 11.46 -5.56
CA PRO A 124 6.93 11.83 -6.92
C PRO A 124 8.39 11.50 -7.24
N SER A 125 9.24 11.31 -6.23
CA SER A 125 10.65 10.95 -6.39
C SER A 125 10.92 9.45 -6.44
N ASN A 126 9.91 8.60 -6.21
CA ASN A 126 10.07 7.16 -6.25
C ASN A 126 10.47 6.68 -7.65
N THR A 127 11.33 5.67 -7.70
CA THR A 127 11.65 4.94 -8.93
C THR A 127 11.35 3.46 -8.71
N THR A 128 11.47 2.64 -9.75
CA THR A 128 11.23 1.20 -9.60
C THR A 128 12.31 0.48 -8.77
N THR A 129 13.38 1.18 -8.42
CA THR A 129 14.54 0.66 -7.69
C THR A 129 14.90 1.50 -6.45
N SER A 130 14.13 2.55 -6.15
CA SER A 130 14.39 3.43 -5.00
C SER A 130 14.18 2.68 -3.70
N THR A 131 15.20 2.64 -2.85
CA THR A 131 15.14 1.96 -1.55
C THR A 131 14.88 2.94 -0.39
N ALA A 132 14.85 4.24 -0.67
CA ALA A 132 14.59 5.27 0.33
C ALA A 132 13.16 5.15 0.88
N GLY A 133 12.99 5.37 2.18
CA GLY A 133 11.67 5.49 2.79
C GLY A 133 11.04 6.87 2.56
N PRO A 134 9.85 7.11 3.11
CA PRO A 134 9.07 8.30 2.83
C PRO A 134 9.66 9.55 3.49
N THR A 135 9.28 10.68 2.93
CA THR A 135 9.45 12.02 3.50
C THR A 135 8.14 12.51 4.12
N ALA A 136 8.14 13.68 4.75
CA ALA A 136 6.92 14.27 5.31
C ALA A 136 5.84 14.56 4.25
N THR A 137 6.21 14.71 2.98
CA THR A 137 5.31 15.03 1.86
C THR A 137 4.87 13.79 1.08
N SER A 138 5.49 12.62 1.30
CA SER A 138 4.99 11.36 0.76
C SER A 138 3.58 11.09 1.29
N GLN A 139 2.79 10.30 0.56
CA GLN A 139 1.40 10.04 0.93
C GLN A 139 1.16 8.57 1.26
N VAL A 140 0.32 8.34 2.26
CA VAL A 140 -0.32 7.03 2.46
C VAL A 140 -1.34 6.86 1.37
N MET A 141 -1.36 5.72 0.68
CA MET A 141 -2.36 5.42 -0.34
C MET A 141 -3.19 4.19 -0.02
N CYS A 142 -4.31 3.99 -0.72
CA CYS A 142 -5.12 2.77 -0.57
C CYS A 142 -4.25 1.50 -0.69
N LEU A 143 -3.33 1.48 -1.64
CA LEU A 143 -2.42 0.35 -1.88
C LEU A 143 -1.22 0.29 -0.91
N SER A 144 -1.10 1.19 0.06
CA SER A 144 -0.13 1.06 1.15
C SER A 144 -0.46 -0.13 2.04
N CYS A 145 -1.75 -0.43 2.21
CA CYS A 145 -2.23 -1.55 3.00
C CYS A 145 -2.97 -2.59 2.15
N HIS A 146 -3.60 -2.21 1.03
CA HIS A 146 -4.37 -3.14 0.20
C HIS A 146 -3.61 -3.60 -1.05
N ARG A 147 -4.01 -4.75 -1.59
CA ARG A 147 -3.67 -5.22 -2.95
C ARG A 147 -4.87 -4.97 -3.88
N ALA A 148 -4.61 -4.50 -5.10
CA ALA A 148 -5.66 -4.07 -6.02
C ALA A 148 -6.60 -5.20 -6.50
N HIS A 149 -6.07 -6.40 -6.74
CA HIS A 149 -6.88 -7.54 -7.20
C HIS A 149 -7.30 -8.43 -6.03
N ALA A 150 -6.35 -9.17 -5.49
CA ALA A 150 -6.58 -10.10 -4.40
C ALA A 150 -5.27 -10.41 -3.69
N THR A 151 -5.43 -11.05 -2.54
CA THR A 151 -4.40 -11.48 -1.62
C THR A 151 -5.08 -12.44 -0.67
N SER A 152 -4.30 -13.29 0.00
CA SER A 152 -4.85 -14.29 0.91
C SER A 152 -5.43 -13.67 2.18
N ALA A 153 -4.97 -12.49 2.58
CA ALA A 153 -5.53 -11.79 3.74
C ALA A 153 -6.91 -11.18 3.47
N ALA A 154 -7.72 -11.12 4.53
CA ALA A 154 -9.06 -10.55 4.51
C ALA A 154 -9.08 -9.10 3.97
N ASN A 155 -10.19 -8.72 3.34
CA ASN A 155 -10.40 -7.37 2.79
C ASN A 155 -9.31 -6.90 1.82
N ALA A 156 -8.70 -7.85 1.09
CA ALA A 156 -7.59 -7.60 0.19
C ALA A 156 -6.39 -6.90 0.85
N GLY A 157 -6.09 -7.20 2.12
CA GLY A 157 -4.93 -6.68 2.84
C GLY A 157 -3.59 -7.25 2.38
N ARG A 158 -2.52 -6.46 2.41
CA ARG A 158 -1.14 -6.92 2.19
C ARG A 158 -0.65 -7.85 3.31
N TRP A 159 -1.35 -7.85 4.44
CA TRP A 159 -1.29 -8.78 5.56
C TRP A 159 -2.68 -8.81 6.20
N ASP A 160 -2.96 -9.78 7.07
CA ASP A 160 -4.19 -9.79 7.86
C ASP A 160 -4.14 -8.70 8.93
N PHE A 161 -5.08 -7.75 8.89
CA PHE A 161 -5.09 -6.64 9.85
C PHE A 161 -5.58 -7.03 11.25
N SER A 162 -6.12 -8.24 11.42
CA SER A 162 -6.63 -8.74 12.70
C SER A 162 -5.59 -9.47 13.55
N VAL A 163 -4.41 -9.76 12.98
CA VAL A 163 -3.35 -10.49 13.68
C VAL A 163 -2.50 -9.57 14.54
N THR A 164 -2.02 -10.10 15.66
CA THR A 164 -1.02 -9.45 16.50
C THR A 164 0.36 -9.69 15.91
N LEU A 165 0.65 -10.93 15.54
CA LEU A 165 1.90 -11.37 14.93
C LEU A 165 1.69 -11.81 13.49
N LEU A 166 2.60 -11.45 12.59
CA LEU A 166 2.54 -11.91 11.20
C LEU A 166 2.69 -13.43 11.04
N ALA A 167 3.16 -14.12 12.08
CA ALA A 167 3.17 -15.59 12.11
C ALA A 167 1.76 -16.20 12.20
N GLU A 168 0.75 -15.42 12.61
CA GLU A 168 -0.66 -15.83 12.69
C GLU A 168 -1.39 -15.65 11.34
N ASP A 169 -0.78 -14.94 10.39
CA ASP A 169 -1.34 -14.73 9.05
C ASP A 169 -1.56 -16.07 8.34
N GLY A 170 -2.75 -16.27 7.77
CA GLY A 170 -3.16 -17.54 7.17
C GLY A 170 -3.66 -18.59 8.17
N VAL A 171 -3.27 -18.51 9.45
CA VAL A 171 -3.78 -19.41 10.50
C VAL A 171 -5.20 -18.99 10.90
N GLU A 172 -5.36 -17.72 11.27
CA GLU A 172 -6.66 -17.18 11.72
C GLU A 172 -7.69 -17.16 10.58
N SER A 173 -7.24 -16.82 9.37
CA SER A 173 -8.09 -16.73 8.18
C SER A 173 -8.30 -18.08 7.46
N GLY A 174 -7.52 -19.10 7.79
CA GLY A 174 -7.47 -20.37 7.04
C GLY A 174 -6.96 -20.24 5.60
N SER A 175 -6.26 -19.15 5.28
CA SER A 175 -5.73 -18.85 3.94
C SER A 175 -4.24 -19.15 3.82
N TYR A 176 -3.67 -18.95 2.62
CA TYR A 176 -2.21 -18.99 2.46
C TYR A 176 -1.54 -17.89 3.30
N ALA A 177 -0.52 -18.22 4.08
CA ALA A 177 0.21 -17.26 4.90
C ALA A 177 1.02 -16.30 4.04
N ILE A 178 0.87 -14.99 4.27
CA ILE A 178 1.67 -13.97 3.59
C ILE A 178 3.06 -13.91 4.22
N PRO A 179 4.15 -13.92 3.42
CA PRO A 179 5.50 -13.90 3.96
C PRO A 179 5.77 -12.69 4.87
N ASN A 180 6.28 -12.97 6.06
CA ASN A 180 6.80 -11.96 6.97
C ASN A 180 8.10 -11.34 6.39
N PRO A 181 8.12 -10.02 6.10
CA PRO A 181 9.26 -9.39 5.45
C PRO A 181 10.50 -9.24 6.36
N TYR A 182 10.35 -9.42 7.68
CA TYR A 182 11.43 -9.29 8.66
C TYR A 182 11.96 -10.65 9.15
N GLY A 183 11.34 -11.76 8.75
CA GLY A 183 11.77 -13.12 9.09
C GLY A 183 11.71 -13.52 10.58
N ASN A 184 11.32 -12.61 11.47
CA ASN A 184 11.23 -12.85 12.90
C ASN A 184 9.84 -13.40 13.29
N ALA A 185 9.75 -14.53 14.00
CA ALA A 185 8.46 -15.13 14.40
C ALA A 185 7.58 -14.20 15.26
N ASN A 186 8.19 -13.30 16.03
CA ASN A 186 7.53 -12.32 16.86
C ASN A 186 7.30 -10.99 16.13
N GLN A 187 7.42 -10.97 14.81
CA GLN A 187 7.12 -9.78 14.02
C GLN A 187 5.65 -9.41 14.18
N ARG A 188 5.40 -8.26 14.79
CA ARG A 188 4.06 -7.70 14.94
C ARG A 188 3.47 -7.21 13.63
N SER A 189 2.17 -6.91 13.64
CA SER A 189 1.44 -6.33 12.52
C SER A 189 2.20 -5.16 11.85
N LEU A 190 2.14 -5.09 10.52
CA LEU A 190 2.83 -4.06 9.74
C LEU A 190 2.23 -2.65 9.90
N CYS A 191 1.12 -2.52 10.65
CA CYS A 191 0.71 -1.24 11.23
C CYS A 191 1.88 -0.53 11.93
N ASN A 192 2.78 -1.31 12.55
CA ASN A 192 3.95 -0.80 13.26
C ASN A 192 4.98 -0.10 12.39
N LYS A 193 4.93 -0.32 11.07
CA LYS A 193 5.76 0.41 10.12
C LYS A 193 5.43 1.90 10.10
N CYS A 194 4.21 2.32 10.42
CA CYS A 194 3.84 3.75 10.46
C CYS A 194 3.50 4.23 11.87
N HIS A 195 2.98 3.34 12.71
CA HIS A 195 2.43 3.69 14.02
C HIS A 195 3.15 2.88 15.08
N ALA A 196 3.81 3.49 16.05
CA ALA A 196 4.43 2.75 17.16
C ALA A 196 3.38 2.19 18.16
N LYS A 197 2.35 1.48 17.66
CA LYS A 197 1.17 1.05 18.42
C LYS A 197 1.52 0.09 19.53
N ASP A 198 2.46 -0.81 19.26
CA ASP A 198 2.77 -1.91 20.15
C ASP A 198 4.11 -1.67 20.87
N ALA A 199 4.58 -0.42 20.88
CA ALA A 199 5.82 -0.04 21.57
C ALA A 199 5.62 -0.13 23.09
N GLY A 200 6.31 -1.08 23.71
CA GLY A 200 6.20 -1.34 25.15
C GLY A 200 5.19 -2.41 25.54
N ASP A 201 4.44 -2.97 24.57
CA ASP A 201 3.59 -4.13 24.83
C ASP A 201 4.44 -5.40 24.95
N GLU A 202 4.30 -6.11 26.06
CA GLU A 202 4.92 -7.43 26.23
C GLU A 202 4.27 -8.43 25.28
N ILE A 203 5.09 -9.21 24.57
CA ILE A 203 4.62 -10.41 23.88
C ILE A 203 4.49 -11.48 24.97
N ILE A 204 3.30 -11.60 25.54
CA ILE A 204 3.02 -12.68 26.49
C ILE A 204 2.86 -13.97 25.66
N PRO A 205 3.73 -14.97 25.84
CA PRO A 205 3.68 -16.23 25.10
C PRO A 205 2.45 -17.07 25.46
#